data_AF-A0A955NJB5-F1
#
_entry.id   AF-A0A955NJB5-F1
#
_cell.length_a   1.000
_cell.length_b   1.000
_cell.length_c   1.000
_cell.angle_alpha   90.00
_cell.angle_beta   90.00
_cell.angle_gamma   90.00
#
_symmetry.space_group_name_H-M   'P 1'
#
loop_
_entity.id
_entity.type
_entity.pdbx_description
1 polymer ?
#
loop_
_entity_poly.entity_id
_entity_poly.type
_entity_poly.pdbx_seq_one_letter_code
_entity_poly.pdbx_strand_id
1 'polypeptide(L)'
;GNKINSLEKELRKTEDKESEAAKNMQADIDESREKMVEAETELKGTLLWERPLSDPYSLILGGDTLYAGGTNEVVAISGKTGETLWTAPVKGRALDLAIAGGDLIVSTDRGMIHCFKGE
;
A
#
# COMPACT_ATOMS: atom_id res chain seq x y z
N GLY A 1 39.76 -42.16 21.92
CA GLY A 1 38.95 -43.07 21.09
C GLY A 1 37.48 -42.71 21.15
N ASN A 2 36.73 -43.26 22.11
CA ASN A 2 35.25 -43.24 22.09
C ASN A 2 34.60 -41.85 22.17
N LYS A 3 35.20 -40.89 22.88
CA LYS A 3 34.64 -39.53 23.01
C LYS A 3 34.71 -38.73 21.71
N ILE A 4 35.77 -38.88 20.92
CA ILE A 4 35.97 -38.16 19.64
C ILE A 4 34.92 -38.64 18.61
N ASN A 5 34.78 -39.96 18.46
CA ASN A 5 33.80 -40.54 17.53
C ASN A 5 32.34 -40.15 17.89
N SER A 6 32.04 -40.00 19.19
CA SER A 6 30.72 -39.51 19.63
C SER A 6 30.48 -38.04 19.24
N LEU A 7 31.51 -37.19 19.30
CA LEU A 7 31.38 -35.77 18.94
C LEU A 7 31.24 -35.58 17.42
N GLU A 8 32.00 -36.33 16.62
CA GLU A 8 31.89 -36.31 15.15
C GLU A 8 30.50 -36.74 14.68
N LYS A 9 29.91 -37.76 15.33
CA LYS A 9 28.54 -38.21 15.02
C LYS A 9 27.48 -37.16 15.34
N GLU A 10 27.62 -36.45 16.47
CA GLU A 10 26.69 -35.38 16.83
C GLU A 10 26.87 -34.13 15.95
N LEU A 11 28.09 -33.80 15.54
CA LEU A 11 28.37 -32.72 14.59
C LEU A 11 27.66 -32.97 13.25
N ARG A 12 27.86 -34.16 12.67
CA ARG A 12 27.21 -34.55 11.39
C ARG A 12 25.69 -34.51 11.47
N LYS A 13 25.09 -35.01 12.56
CA LYS A 13 23.64 -34.92 12.78
C LYS A 13 23.13 -33.48 12.85
N THR A 14 23.93 -32.58 13.41
CA THR A 14 23.57 -31.16 13.54
C THR A 14 23.62 -30.49 12.18
N GLU A 15 24.69 -30.72 11.40
CA GLU A 15 24.82 -30.25 10.02
C GLU A 15 23.67 -30.74 9.12
N ASP A 16 23.30 -32.03 9.23
CA ASP A 16 22.18 -32.60 8.48
C ASP A 16 20.85 -31.92 8.85
N LYS A 17 20.61 -31.67 10.14
CA LYS A 17 19.39 -30.99 10.63
C LYS A 17 19.34 -29.52 10.21
N GLU A 18 20.46 -28.81 10.27
CA GLU A 18 20.57 -27.41 9.83
C GLU A 18 20.38 -27.32 8.31
N SER A 19 20.95 -28.24 7.54
CA SER A 19 20.73 -28.35 6.10
C SER A 19 19.27 -28.60 5.76
N GLU A 20 18.60 -29.50 6.48
CA GLU A 20 17.20 -29.81 6.23
C GLU A 20 16.28 -28.66 6.64
N ALA A 21 16.55 -28.00 7.76
CA ALA A 21 15.84 -26.80 8.17
C ALA A 21 15.97 -25.67 7.13
N ALA A 22 17.17 -25.46 6.59
CA ALA A 22 17.41 -24.48 5.54
C ALA A 22 16.64 -24.79 4.24
N LYS A 23 16.57 -26.06 3.83
CA LYS A 23 15.76 -26.47 2.66
C LYS A 23 14.28 -26.25 2.87
N ASN A 24 13.75 -26.57 4.06
CA ASN A 24 12.35 -26.35 4.38
C ASN A 24 12.00 -24.86 4.37
N MET A 25 12.84 -24.02 4.99
CA MET A 25 12.66 -22.56 4.95
C MET A 25 12.73 -22.01 3.52
N GLN A 26 13.61 -22.56 2.67
CA GLN A 26 13.69 -22.17 1.27
C GLN A 26 12.41 -22.54 0.50
N ALA A 27 11.89 -23.75 0.72
CA ALA A 27 10.62 -24.18 0.12
C ALA A 27 9.43 -23.30 0.55
N ASP A 28 9.35 -22.94 1.84
CA ASP A 28 8.31 -22.05 2.36
C ASP A 28 8.40 -20.64 1.74
N ILE A 29 9.62 -20.13 1.52
CA ILE A 29 9.86 -18.85 0.83
C ILE A 29 9.37 -18.91 -0.62
N ASP A 30 9.69 -20.00 -1.32
CA ASP A 30 9.32 -20.17 -2.73
C ASP A 30 7.80 -20.29 -2.88
N GLU A 31 7.15 -21.09 -2.03
CA GLU A 31 5.68 -21.18 -1.98
C GLU A 31 5.04 -19.81 -1.68
N SER A 32 5.59 -19.05 -0.75
CA SER A 32 5.09 -17.72 -0.40
C SER A 32 5.23 -16.72 -1.57
N ARG A 33 6.32 -16.82 -2.35
CA ARG A 33 6.52 -16.00 -3.56
C ARG A 33 5.51 -16.33 -4.64
N GLU A 34 5.23 -17.61 -4.87
CA GLU A 34 4.24 -18.05 -5.85
C GLU A 34 2.85 -17.51 -5.49
N LYS A 35 2.42 -17.66 -4.24
CA LYS A 35 1.14 -17.12 -3.75
C LYS A 35 1.06 -15.59 -3.88
N MET A 36 2.17 -14.89 -3.68
CA MET A 36 2.23 -13.43 -3.84
C MET A 36 2.00 -13.02 -5.30
N VAL A 37 2.64 -13.69 -6.24
CA VAL A 37 2.48 -13.44 -7.68
C VAL A 37 1.05 -13.75 -8.14
N GLU A 38 0.46 -14.85 -7.65
CA GLU A 38 -0.92 -15.21 -7.94
C GLU A 38 -1.89 -14.14 -7.42
N ALA A 39 -1.78 -13.76 -6.14
CA ALA A 39 -2.61 -12.73 -5.54
C ALA A 39 -2.47 -11.37 -6.25
N GLU A 40 -1.26 -10.96 -6.62
CA GLU A 40 -1.03 -9.74 -7.41
C GLU A 40 -1.71 -9.80 -8.78
N THR A 41 -1.70 -10.97 -9.43
CA THR A 41 -2.32 -11.17 -10.74
C THR A 41 -3.84 -11.07 -10.64
N GLU A 42 -4.44 -11.73 -9.63
CA GLU A 42 -5.87 -11.65 -9.36
C GLU A 42 -6.30 -10.21 -9.02
N LEU A 43 -5.55 -9.52 -8.17
CA LEU A 43 -5.82 -8.12 -7.83
C LEU A 43 -5.79 -7.23 -9.08
N LYS A 44 -4.76 -7.35 -9.92
CA LYS A 44 -4.66 -6.62 -11.20
C LYS A 44 -5.81 -6.91 -12.15
N GLY A 45 -6.33 -8.14 -12.15
CA GLY A 45 -7.50 -8.51 -12.95
C GLY A 45 -8.81 -7.82 -12.53
N THR A 46 -8.87 -7.29 -11.30
CA THR A 46 -10.07 -6.63 -10.74
C THR A 46 -9.97 -5.11 -10.68
N LEU A 47 -8.80 -4.54 -10.94
CA LEU A 47 -8.55 -3.10 -10.91
C LEU A 47 -9.19 -2.40 -12.10
N LEU A 48 -10.06 -1.41 -11.85
CA LEU A 48 -10.60 -0.55 -12.90
C LEU A 48 -9.51 0.35 -13.50
N TRP A 49 -8.69 0.93 -12.63
CA TRP A 49 -7.58 1.79 -12.97
C TRP A 49 -6.61 1.88 -11.79
N GLU A 50 -5.37 2.25 -12.07
CA GLU A 50 -4.34 2.57 -11.10
C GLU A 50 -3.67 3.88 -11.52
N ARG A 51 -3.31 4.71 -10.55
CA ARG A 51 -2.58 5.96 -10.82
C ARG A 51 -1.58 6.28 -9.71
N PRO A 52 -0.34 6.66 -10.07
CA PRO A 52 0.60 7.19 -9.09
C PRO A 52 0.13 8.55 -8.55
N LEU A 53 0.23 8.72 -7.23
CA LEU A 53 0.06 9.99 -6.53
C LEU A 53 1.34 10.25 -5.74
N SER A 54 1.85 11.49 -5.78
CA SER A 54 3.16 11.81 -5.18
C SER A 54 3.16 11.70 -3.66
N ASP A 55 2.15 12.29 -2.98
CA ASP A 55 2.04 12.27 -1.51
C ASP A 55 0.55 12.29 -1.07
N PRO A 56 -0.22 11.22 -1.30
CA PRO A 56 -1.62 11.20 -0.86
C PRO A 56 -1.67 11.02 0.67
N TYR A 57 -2.19 12.03 1.38
CA TYR A 57 -2.41 11.97 2.83
C TYR A 57 -3.85 11.57 3.20
N SER A 58 -4.80 11.80 2.30
CA SER A 58 -6.22 11.57 2.55
C SER A 58 -6.96 11.26 1.26
N LEU A 59 -8.01 10.45 1.36
CA LEU A 59 -8.86 10.07 0.23
C LEU A 59 -10.33 10.05 0.67
N ILE A 60 -11.22 10.61 -0.15
CA ILE A 60 -12.67 10.49 0.04
C ILE A 60 -13.38 10.37 -1.30
N LEU A 61 -14.37 9.49 -1.40
CA LEU A 61 -15.21 9.34 -2.58
C LEU A 61 -16.55 10.08 -2.36
N GLY A 62 -16.89 10.98 -3.28
CA GLY A 62 -18.18 11.68 -3.33
C GLY A 62 -18.86 11.47 -4.66
N GLY A 63 -19.96 10.73 -4.68
CA GLY A 63 -20.59 10.30 -5.93
C GLY A 63 -19.56 9.52 -6.78
N ASP A 64 -19.32 10.00 -8.00
CA ASP A 64 -18.36 9.42 -8.95
C ASP A 64 -16.97 10.09 -8.89
N THR A 65 -16.72 11.00 -7.96
CA THR A 65 -15.45 11.74 -7.85
C THR A 65 -14.67 11.32 -6.61
N LEU A 66 -13.46 10.82 -6.81
CA LEU A 66 -12.49 10.57 -5.76
C LEU A 66 -11.64 11.83 -5.54
N TYR A 67 -11.54 12.30 -4.30
CA TYR A 67 -10.69 13.42 -3.94
C TYR A 67 -9.47 12.91 -3.16
N ALA A 68 -8.28 13.38 -3.54
CA ALA A 68 -7.03 13.06 -2.89
C ALA A 68 -6.38 14.33 -2.34
N GLY A 69 -6.13 14.35 -1.03
CA GLY A 69 -5.38 15.42 -0.37
C GLY A 69 -3.87 15.19 -0.47
N GLY A 70 -3.12 16.18 -0.93
CA GLY A 70 -1.67 16.12 -1.08
C GLY A 70 -0.93 17.27 -0.40
N THR A 71 0.36 17.44 -0.74
CA THR A 71 1.18 18.56 -0.29
C THR A 71 0.83 19.82 -1.09
N ASN A 72 0.22 20.81 -0.43
CA ASN A 72 -0.24 22.07 -1.02
C ASN A 72 -1.29 21.93 -2.13
N GLU A 73 -1.92 20.77 -2.27
CA GLU A 73 -2.94 20.53 -3.28
C GLU A 73 -4.03 19.58 -2.80
N VAL A 74 -5.15 19.64 -3.50
CA VAL A 74 -6.17 18.60 -3.54
C VAL A 74 -6.49 18.31 -5.00
N VAL A 75 -6.65 17.03 -5.34
CA VAL A 75 -6.91 16.56 -6.70
C VAL A 75 -8.25 15.84 -6.71
N ALA A 76 -9.13 16.24 -7.63
CA ALA A 76 -10.35 15.51 -7.94
C ALA A 76 -10.09 14.57 -9.12
N ILE A 77 -10.55 13.34 -8.98
CA ILE A 77 -10.24 12.21 -9.86
C ILE A 77 -11.56 11.53 -10.22
N SER A 78 -11.74 11.20 -11.49
CA SER A 78 -12.83 10.35 -11.94
C SER A 78 -12.72 8.98 -11.28
N GLY A 79 -13.72 8.59 -10.48
CA GLY A 79 -13.79 7.26 -9.87
C GLY A 79 -13.92 6.15 -10.91
N LYS A 80 -14.33 6.47 -12.15
CA LYS A 80 -14.50 5.51 -13.25
C LYS A 80 -13.23 5.30 -14.06
N THR A 81 -12.44 6.35 -14.29
CA THR A 81 -11.32 6.31 -15.24
C THR A 81 -9.96 6.57 -14.60
N GLY A 82 -9.91 7.09 -13.37
CA GLY A 82 -8.66 7.50 -12.71
C GLY A 82 -8.08 8.82 -13.23
N GLU A 83 -8.74 9.45 -14.20
CA GLU A 83 -8.29 10.72 -14.78
C GLU A 83 -8.53 11.89 -13.82
N THR A 84 -7.62 12.86 -13.82
CA THR A 84 -7.81 14.10 -13.06
C THR A 84 -8.95 14.92 -13.67
N LEU A 85 -9.96 15.21 -12.87
CA LEU A 85 -11.03 16.16 -13.22
C LEU A 85 -10.56 17.60 -13.00
N TRP A 86 -9.92 17.86 -11.85
CA TRP A 86 -9.32 19.15 -11.53
C TRP A 86 -8.30 19.03 -10.39
N THR A 87 -7.46 20.05 -10.24
CA THR A 87 -6.55 20.23 -9.11
C THR A 87 -6.72 21.63 -8.54
N ALA A 88 -6.68 21.77 -7.21
CA ALA A 88 -6.77 23.06 -6.55
C ALA A 88 -5.72 23.20 -5.44
N PRO A 89 -5.16 24.41 -5.24
CA PRO A 89 -4.15 24.65 -4.23
C PRO A 89 -4.76 24.71 -2.82
N VAL A 90 -4.04 24.16 -1.85
CA VAL A 90 -4.25 24.37 -0.42
C VAL A 90 -2.94 24.81 0.24
N LYS A 91 -2.98 25.27 1.49
CA LYS A 91 -1.76 25.62 2.24
C LYS A 91 -1.39 24.51 3.23
N GLY A 92 -0.28 23.83 3.01
CA GLY A 92 0.16 22.71 3.83
C GLY A 92 -0.31 21.36 3.30
N ARG A 93 -0.22 20.33 4.12
CA ARG A 93 -0.69 18.98 3.78
C ARG A 93 -2.20 18.88 4.02
N ALA A 94 -2.96 18.46 3.01
CA ALA A 94 -4.40 18.21 3.15
C ALA A 94 -4.64 16.86 3.87
N LEU A 95 -5.15 16.88 5.10
CA LEU A 95 -5.21 15.71 5.98
C LEU A 95 -6.62 15.14 6.15
N ASP A 96 -7.61 15.96 6.46
CA ASP A 96 -9.00 15.51 6.59
C ASP A 96 -9.83 16.07 5.45
N LEU A 97 -10.63 15.19 4.84
CA LEU A 97 -11.56 15.53 3.76
C LEU A 97 -12.97 15.18 4.22
N ALA A 98 -13.92 16.08 3.98
CA ALA A 98 -15.33 15.84 4.22
C ALA A 98 -16.16 16.36 3.06
N ILE A 99 -17.28 15.70 2.78
CA ILE A 99 -18.23 16.14 1.77
C ILE A 99 -19.54 16.50 2.45
N ALA A 100 -20.00 17.72 2.25
CA ALA A 100 -21.24 18.22 2.84
C ALA A 100 -22.00 19.07 1.81
N GLY A 101 -23.23 18.66 1.47
CA GLY A 101 -24.06 19.39 0.52
C GLY A 101 -23.47 19.52 -0.88
N GLY A 102 -22.59 18.59 -1.29
CA GLY A 102 -21.87 18.64 -2.57
C GLY A 102 -20.52 19.36 -2.50
N ASP A 103 -20.24 20.06 -1.41
CA ASP A 103 -18.97 20.77 -1.22
C ASP A 103 -17.91 19.87 -0.61
N LEU A 104 -16.67 20.01 -1.07
CA LEU A 104 -15.51 19.41 -0.46
C LEU A 104 -14.90 20.36 0.58
N ILE A 105 -14.80 19.89 1.82
CA ILE A 105 -14.12 20.58 2.92
C ILE A 105 -12.78 19.90 3.17
N VAL A 106 -11.72 20.69 3.30
CA VAL A 106 -10.34 20.21 3.47
C VAL A 106 -9.69 20.88 4.67
N SER A 107 -9.24 20.10 5.65
CA SER A 107 -8.38 20.56 6.73
C SER A 107 -6.90 20.41 6.32
N THR A 108 -6.04 21.32 6.79
CA THR A 108 -4.60 21.18 6.58
C THR A 108 -3.82 21.18 7.89
N ASP A 109 -2.60 20.64 7.84
CA ASP A 109 -1.65 20.67 8.96
C ASP A 109 -1.17 22.08 9.37
N ARG A 110 -1.59 23.11 8.61
CA ARG A 110 -1.37 24.52 8.94
C ARG A 110 -2.57 25.15 9.69
N GLY A 111 -3.59 24.37 10.03
CA GLY A 111 -4.79 24.84 10.69
C GLY A 111 -5.75 25.60 9.76
N MET A 112 -5.61 25.43 8.44
CA MET A 112 -6.49 26.04 7.45
C MET A 112 -7.65 25.10 7.13
N ILE A 113 -8.84 25.68 6.89
CA ILE A 113 -9.99 24.97 6.33
C ILE A 113 -10.30 25.59 4.97
N HIS A 114 -10.25 24.77 3.93
CA HIS A 114 -10.64 25.13 2.56
C HIS A 114 -12.01 24.54 2.23
N CYS A 115 -12.78 25.23 1.40
CA CYS A 115 -14.08 24.77 0.90
C CYS A 115 -14.10 24.92 -0.63
N PHE A 116 -14.33 23.82 -1.34
CA PHE A 116 -14.48 23.79 -2.78
C PHE A 116 -15.93 23.44 -3.10
N LYS A 117 -16.61 24.37 -3.79
CA LYS A 117 -18.03 24.23 -4.08
C LYS A 117 -18.27 23.16 -5.14
N GLY A 118 -19.26 22.31 -4.88
CA GLY A 118 -19.86 21.47 -5.94
C GLY A 118 -20.69 22.35 -6.88
N GLU A 119 -20.85 21.90 -8.13
CA GLU A 119 -21.84 22.47 -9.07
C GLU A 119 -23.26 22.01 -8.73
#